data_AF-G1VIE1-F1
#
_entry.id   AF-G1VIE1-F1
#
_cell.length_a   1.000
_cell.length_b   1.000
_cell.length_c   1.000
_cell.angle_alpha   90.00
_cell.angle_beta   90.00
_cell.angle_gamma   90.00
#
_symmetry.space_group_name_H-M   'P 1'
#
loop_
_entity.id
_entity.type
_entity.pdbx_description
1 polymer ?
#
loop_
_entity_poly.entity_id
_entity_poly.type
_entity_poly.pdbx_seq_one_letter_code
_entity_poly.pdbx_strand_id
1 'polypeptide(L)'
;MEKNIPRASIHVGADKKSFSAQMGNEAERRGWDEKRYHSKNAETEKNNHYKFSRKHLNFEIVKGCKIMPLGSNPTQLHQRLQLRYDELGFKPYMDANHPDQIAKNCPNGLVNIIFGGDHDVMKKLAFGEQQIDTSDPYADNSHIKLMPAIYEWAKDTYQFC
;
A
#
# COMPACT_ATOMS: atom_id res chain seq x y z
N MET A 1 30.41 13.04 -17.53
CA MET A 1 29.57 12.03 -16.87
C MET A 1 28.49 12.78 -16.13
N GLU A 2 27.23 12.69 -16.54
CA GLU A 2 26.12 13.23 -15.73
C GLU A 2 26.12 12.49 -14.39
N LYS A 3 26.19 13.25 -13.29
CA LYS A 3 25.90 12.68 -11.97
C LYS A 3 24.42 12.31 -11.99
N ASN A 4 24.09 11.03 -11.91
CA ASN A 4 22.71 10.60 -11.71
C ASN A 4 22.24 11.15 -10.36
N ILE A 5 21.47 12.23 -10.42
CA ILE A 5 20.84 12.83 -9.24
C ILE A 5 19.67 11.92 -8.85
N PRO A 6 19.62 11.43 -7.60
CA PRO A 6 18.48 10.63 -7.14
C PRO A 6 17.16 11.36 -7.34
N ARG A 7 16.16 10.66 -7.86
CA ARG A 7 14.85 11.24 -8.18
C ARG A 7 13.78 10.71 -7.22
N ALA A 8 12.94 11.61 -6.71
CA ALA A 8 11.67 11.22 -6.13
C ALA A 8 10.65 10.95 -7.25
N SER A 9 9.69 10.06 -7.01
CA SER A 9 8.59 9.80 -7.93
C SER A 9 7.25 9.85 -7.19
N ILE A 10 6.29 10.54 -7.80
CA ILE A 10 4.90 10.56 -7.36
C ILE A 10 4.06 10.23 -8.59
N HIS A 11 3.27 9.16 -8.49
CA HIS A 11 2.29 8.79 -9.50
C HIS A 11 0.89 8.93 -8.90
N VAL A 12 0.11 9.84 -9.46
CA VAL A 12 -1.29 10.06 -9.09
C VAL A 12 -2.17 9.36 -10.12
N GLY A 13 -2.90 8.35 -9.68
CA GLY A 13 -3.87 7.64 -10.51
C GLY A 13 -5.13 8.48 -10.76
N ALA A 14 -5.89 8.10 -11.79
CA ALA A 14 -7.19 8.70 -12.06
C ALA A 14 -8.13 8.54 -10.86
N ASP A 15 -9.00 9.53 -10.67
CA ASP A 15 -10.04 9.53 -9.67
C ASP A 15 -11.07 8.41 -9.91
N LYS A 16 -11.57 7.82 -8.82
CA LYS A 16 -12.43 6.63 -8.83
C LYS A 16 -13.64 6.82 -7.91
N LYS A 17 -14.76 6.22 -8.30
CA LYS A 17 -15.98 6.14 -7.48
C LYS A 17 -15.87 5.14 -6.34
N SER A 18 -15.12 4.06 -6.56
CA SER A 18 -14.99 2.93 -5.63
C SER A 18 -13.66 2.20 -5.83
N PHE A 19 -13.32 1.32 -4.89
CA PHE A 19 -12.18 0.42 -5.04
C PHE A 19 -12.36 -0.50 -6.25
N SER A 20 -11.27 -0.82 -6.94
CA SER A 20 -11.27 -1.96 -7.84
C SER A 20 -11.47 -3.25 -7.04
N ALA A 21 -11.97 -4.32 -7.67
CA ALA A 21 -12.12 -5.62 -7.03
C ALA A 21 -10.81 -6.10 -6.38
N GLN A 22 -9.66 -5.84 -7.03
CA GLN A 22 -8.35 -6.19 -6.50
C GLN A 22 -7.98 -5.40 -5.23
N MET A 23 -8.27 -4.09 -5.19
CA MET A 23 -8.06 -3.26 -3.99
C MET A 23 -9.02 -3.67 -2.86
N GLY A 24 -10.28 -3.97 -3.22
CA GLY A 24 -11.30 -4.44 -2.28
C GLY A 24 -10.96 -5.79 -1.64
N ASN A 25 -10.31 -6.68 -2.39
CA ASN A 25 -9.79 -7.95 -1.87
C ASN A 25 -8.61 -7.79 -0.91
N GLU A 26 -8.08 -6.57 -0.77
CA GLU A 26 -7.00 -6.25 0.16
C GLU A 26 -5.83 -7.25 0.05
N ALA A 27 -5.34 -7.39 -1.19
CA ALA A 27 -4.20 -8.25 -1.51
C ALA A 27 -3.07 -8.06 -0.49
N GLU A 28 -2.45 -9.18 -0.12
CA GLU A 28 -1.43 -9.28 0.95
C GLU A 28 -1.93 -9.02 2.38
N ARG A 29 -2.75 -7.99 2.63
CA ARG A 29 -3.35 -7.71 3.96
C ARG A 29 -4.22 -8.86 4.45
N ARG A 30 -4.86 -9.60 3.54
CA ARG A 30 -5.77 -10.71 3.86
C ARG A 30 -5.16 -12.06 3.53
N GLY A 31 -4.09 -12.41 4.24
CA GLY A 31 -3.66 -13.80 4.39
C GLY A 31 -2.96 -14.42 3.18
N TRP A 32 -2.21 -13.64 2.40
CA TRP A 32 -1.31 -14.26 1.42
C TRP A 32 -0.25 -15.09 2.16
N ASP A 33 -0.24 -16.39 1.88
CA ASP A 33 0.79 -17.31 2.32
C ASP A 33 1.95 -17.36 1.30
N GLU A 34 2.98 -18.15 1.62
CA GLU A 34 4.15 -18.31 0.76
C GLU A 34 3.78 -18.90 -0.61
N LYS A 35 2.83 -19.84 -0.65
CA LYS A 35 2.32 -20.42 -1.90
C LYS A 35 1.69 -19.35 -2.78
N ARG A 36 0.92 -18.43 -2.20
CA ARG A 36 0.32 -17.31 -2.94
C ARG A 36 1.39 -16.36 -3.49
N TYR A 37 2.44 -16.09 -2.73
CA TYR A 37 3.59 -15.30 -3.20
C TYR A 37 4.26 -15.96 -4.41
N HIS A 38 4.55 -17.26 -4.35
CA HIS A 38 5.14 -18.00 -5.48
C HIS A 38 4.22 -18.01 -6.70
N SER A 39 2.93 -18.26 -6.50
CA SER A 39 1.93 -18.20 -7.57
C SER A 39 1.89 -16.83 -8.23
N LYS A 40 2.03 -15.75 -7.45
CA LYS A 40 2.07 -14.38 -7.99
C LYS A 40 3.36 -14.06 -8.74
N ASN A 41 4.49 -14.59 -8.32
CA ASN A 41 5.75 -14.44 -9.06
C ASN A 41 5.78 -15.28 -10.35
N ALA A 42 5.00 -16.37 -10.44
CA ALA A 42 4.88 -17.18 -11.65
C ALA A 42 4.07 -16.50 -12.77
N GLU A 43 3.28 -15.45 -12.46
CA GLU A 43 2.62 -14.56 -13.43
C GLU A 43 3.67 -13.66 -14.11
N THR A 44 4.46 -14.22 -15.03
CA THR A 44 5.63 -13.56 -15.66
C THR A 44 5.24 -12.29 -16.42
N GLU A 45 4.02 -12.19 -16.93
CA GLU A 45 3.48 -11.01 -17.58
C GLU A 45 3.28 -9.81 -16.64
N LYS A 46 3.25 -10.05 -15.33
CA LYS A 46 3.09 -9.01 -14.30
C LYS A 46 4.41 -8.47 -13.76
N ASN A 47 5.53 -9.12 -14.07
CA ASN A 47 6.86 -8.75 -13.58
C ASN A 47 6.91 -8.61 -12.04
N ASN A 48 6.27 -9.54 -11.33
CA ASN A 48 6.18 -9.56 -9.87
C ASN A 48 7.47 -10.08 -9.24
N HIS A 49 7.88 -9.47 -8.12
CA HIS A 49 9.12 -9.80 -7.40
C HIS A 49 8.88 -9.91 -5.88
N TYR A 50 7.77 -10.52 -5.47
CA TYR A 50 7.41 -10.63 -4.05
C TYR A 50 8.35 -11.59 -3.32
N LYS A 51 8.76 -11.23 -2.10
CA LYS A 51 9.62 -12.07 -1.24
C LYS A 51 8.93 -12.38 0.08
N PHE A 52 8.57 -13.64 0.29
CA PHE A 52 7.81 -14.03 1.48
C PHE A 52 8.60 -13.81 2.77
N SER A 53 9.92 -14.07 2.76
CA SER A 53 10.82 -13.81 3.90
C SER A 53 10.79 -12.36 4.39
N ARG A 54 10.46 -11.39 3.53
CA ARG A 54 10.36 -9.96 3.86
C ARG A 54 8.94 -9.47 4.12
N LYS A 55 7.91 -10.33 3.99
CA LYS A 55 6.50 -9.97 4.18
C LYS A 55 6.24 -9.28 5.52
N HIS A 56 6.91 -9.75 6.57
CA HIS A 56 6.75 -9.23 7.94
C HIS A 56 7.21 -7.78 8.11
N LEU A 57 7.94 -7.22 7.14
CA LEU A 57 8.43 -5.84 7.15
C LEU A 57 7.39 -4.86 6.61
N ASN A 58 6.37 -5.31 5.87
CA ASN A 58 5.34 -4.42 5.35
C ASN A 58 4.47 -3.85 6.47
N PHE A 59 4.17 -2.55 6.41
CA PHE A 59 3.41 -1.81 7.42
C PHE A 59 2.40 -0.85 6.79
N GLU A 60 1.47 -0.35 7.60
CA GLU A 60 0.52 0.70 7.25
C GLU A 60 0.65 1.89 8.22
N ILE A 61 0.48 3.11 7.71
CA ILE A 61 0.27 4.30 8.54
C ILE A 61 -1.24 4.54 8.67
N VAL A 62 -1.74 4.58 9.90
CA VAL A 62 -3.16 4.80 10.21
C VAL A 62 -3.39 6.16 10.85
N LYS A 63 -4.66 6.55 10.97
CA LYS A 63 -5.12 7.82 11.57
C LYS A 63 -4.35 8.14 12.85
N GLY A 64 -3.79 9.36 12.91
CA GLY A 64 -2.88 9.78 13.97
C GLY A 64 -1.41 9.42 13.74
N CYS A 65 -1.00 9.19 12.48
CA CYS A 65 0.39 8.86 12.09
C CYS A 65 0.97 7.62 12.80
N LYS A 66 0.11 6.65 13.13
CA LYS A 66 0.51 5.44 13.85
C LYS A 66 0.96 4.36 12.86
N ILE A 67 2.09 3.74 13.14
CA ILE A 67 2.61 2.60 12.36
C ILE A 67 2.00 1.31 12.89
N MET A 68 1.45 0.50 12.00
CA MET A 68 0.87 -0.80 12.30
C MET A 68 1.40 -1.85 11.31
N PRO A 69 1.58 -3.12 11.70
CA PRO A 69 1.89 -4.18 10.74
C PRO A 69 0.81 -4.27 9.66
N LEU A 70 1.21 -4.51 8.40
CA LEU A 70 0.26 -4.57 7.29
C LEU A 70 -0.78 -5.68 7.52
N GLY A 71 -2.07 -5.32 7.44
CA GLY A 71 -3.17 -6.27 7.61
C GLY A 71 -3.54 -6.57 9.07
N SER A 72 -2.93 -5.86 10.04
CA SER A 72 -3.28 -5.99 11.46
C SER A 72 -4.67 -5.45 11.80
N ASN A 73 -5.21 -4.52 10.99
CA ASN A 73 -6.57 -4.02 11.18
C ASN A 73 -7.61 -5.09 10.78
N PRO A 74 -8.48 -5.54 11.71
CA PRO A 74 -9.49 -6.57 11.42
C PRO A 74 -10.60 -6.05 10.49
N THR A 75 -10.85 -4.74 10.48
CA THR A 75 -11.90 -4.12 9.66
C THR A 75 -11.42 -3.98 8.22
N GLN A 76 -12.26 -4.41 7.28
CA GLN A 76 -11.91 -4.36 5.86
C GLN A 76 -11.88 -2.93 5.32
N LEU A 77 -11.09 -2.68 4.27
CA LEU A 77 -10.92 -1.34 3.72
C LEU A 77 -12.24 -0.69 3.29
N HIS A 78 -13.16 -1.47 2.70
CA HIS A 78 -14.49 -0.97 2.30
C HIS A 78 -15.35 -0.56 3.51
N GLN A 79 -15.29 -1.31 4.61
CA GLN A 79 -15.97 -0.96 5.86
C GLN A 79 -15.33 0.28 6.51
N ARG A 80 -14.00 0.37 6.52
CA ARG A 80 -13.26 1.54 7.01
C ARG A 80 -13.65 2.80 6.23
N LEU A 81 -13.80 2.67 4.91
CA LEU A 81 -14.24 3.77 4.06
C LEU A 81 -15.68 4.19 4.38
N GLN A 82 -16.59 3.23 4.55
CA GLN A 82 -17.98 3.54 4.93
C GLN A 82 -18.06 4.24 6.29
N LEU A 83 -17.36 3.73 7.31
CA LEU A 83 -17.27 4.38 8.62
C LEU A 83 -16.77 5.82 8.50
N ARG A 84 -15.79 6.07 7.62
CA ARG A 84 -15.28 7.41 7.38
C ARG A 84 -16.30 8.31 6.68
N TYR A 85 -17.08 7.76 5.76
CA TYR A 85 -18.19 8.49 5.15
C TYR A 85 -19.25 8.87 6.19
N ASP A 86 -19.65 7.93 7.04
CA ASP A 86 -20.60 8.17 8.13
C ASP A 86 -20.08 9.23 9.12
N GLU A 87 -18.82 9.15 9.54
CA GLU A 87 -18.14 10.14 10.39
C GLU A 87 -18.19 11.57 9.81
N LEU A 88 -18.10 11.69 8.48
CA LEU A 88 -18.10 12.96 7.76
C LEU A 88 -19.51 13.43 7.38
N GLY A 89 -20.55 12.65 7.68
CA GLY A 89 -21.89 12.87 7.14
C GLY A 89 -21.93 12.79 5.61
N PHE A 90 -20.93 12.16 4.98
CA PHE A 90 -20.86 11.97 3.55
C PHE A 90 -21.80 10.84 3.16
N LYS A 91 -22.78 11.17 2.32
CA LYS A 91 -23.81 10.24 1.86
C LYS A 91 -23.55 9.93 0.39
N PRO A 92 -22.78 8.87 0.06
CA PRO A 92 -22.59 8.47 -1.32
C PRO A 92 -23.95 8.07 -1.92
N TYR A 93 -24.17 8.44 -3.17
CA TYR A 93 -25.50 8.45 -3.80
C TYR A 93 -26.13 7.07 -4.11
N MET A 94 -25.60 5.99 -3.53
CA MET A 94 -26.17 4.64 -3.58
C MET A 94 -25.90 3.95 -2.23
N ASP A 95 -26.87 4.05 -1.32
CA ASP A 95 -26.94 3.19 -0.14
C ASP A 95 -28.11 2.22 -0.34
N ALA A 96 -27.82 0.92 -0.42
CA ALA A 96 -28.85 -0.12 -0.54
C ALA A 96 -29.79 -0.17 0.66
N ASN A 97 -29.37 0.37 1.81
CA ASN A 97 -30.15 0.47 3.03
C ASN A 97 -30.94 1.79 3.14
N HIS A 98 -30.66 2.78 2.28
CA HIS A 98 -31.36 4.09 2.26
C HIS A 98 -31.83 4.43 0.82
N PRO A 99 -32.85 3.72 0.31
CA PRO A 99 -33.32 3.82 -1.08
C PRO A 99 -34.00 5.16 -1.43
N ASP A 100 -34.23 6.03 -0.47
CA ASP A 100 -34.72 7.40 -0.66
C ASP A 100 -33.61 8.39 -1.06
N GLN A 101 -32.33 8.01 -0.92
CA GLN A 101 -31.16 8.85 -1.17
C GLN A 101 -30.48 8.56 -2.52
N ILE A 102 -31.24 8.05 -3.50
CA ILE A 102 -30.73 7.63 -4.81
C ILE A 102 -30.57 8.84 -5.74
N ALA A 103 -29.33 9.27 -5.98
CA ALA A 103 -29.01 10.10 -7.15
C ALA A 103 -28.14 9.33 -8.14
N LYS A 104 -28.43 9.48 -9.44
CA LYS A 104 -27.87 8.64 -10.52
C LYS A 104 -26.35 8.77 -10.72
N ASN A 105 -25.66 9.71 -10.07
CA ASN A 105 -24.25 10.03 -10.30
C ASN A 105 -23.44 10.07 -8.99
N CYS A 106 -22.87 8.93 -8.57
CA CYS A 106 -21.88 8.91 -7.49
C CYS A 106 -20.61 9.69 -7.91
N PRO A 107 -20.11 10.65 -7.10
CA PRO A 107 -18.90 11.40 -7.37
C PRO A 107 -17.68 10.50 -7.20
N ASN A 108 -16.57 10.89 -7.84
CA ASN A 108 -15.30 10.24 -7.58
C ASN A 108 -14.84 10.65 -6.16
N GLY A 109 -14.68 9.66 -5.28
CA GLY A 109 -14.33 9.87 -3.87
C GLY A 109 -12.98 9.28 -3.48
N LEU A 110 -12.27 8.66 -4.43
CA LEU A 110 -11.02 7.94 -4.19
C LEU A 110 -9.97 8.34 -5.22
N VAL A 111 -8.75 8.54 -4.75
CA VAL A 111 -7.55 8.67 -5.58
C VAL A 111 -6.50 7.69 -5.05
N ASN A 112 -5.74 7.08 -5.96
CA ASN A 112 -4.59 6.27 -5.59
C ASN A 112 -3.32 7.06 -5.88
N ILE A 113 -2.47 7.24 -4.87
CA ILE A 113 -1.20 7.94 -5.00
C ILE A 113 -0.09 6.96 -4.62
N ILE A 114 0.88 6.82 -5.51
CA ILE A 114 2.06 5.98 -5.30
C ILE A 114 3.26 6.93 -5.13
N PHE A 115 3.89 6.85 -3.96
CA PHE A 115 5.14 7.54 -3.67
C PHE A 115 6.30 6.55 -3.80
N GLY A 116 7.39 7.00 -4.39
CA GLY A 116 8.60 6.23 -4.53
C GLY A 116 9.80 7.11 -4.87
N GLY A 117 10.86 6.49 -5.36
CA GLY A 117 12.04 7.20 -5.78
C GLY A 117 13.08 6.25 -6.33
N ASP A 118 14.31 6.75 -6.43
CA ASP A 118 15.47 5.97 -6.81
C ASP A 118 15.61 4.70 -5.94
N HIS A 119 15.88 3.57 -6.60
CA HIS A 119 15.91 2.26 -5.94
C HIS A 119 16.93 2.22 -4.81
N ASP A 120 18.14 2.73 -5.03
CA ASP A 120 19.24 2.62 -4.07
C ASP A 120 19.03 3.57 -2.89
N VAL A 121 18.48 4.76 -3.14
CA VAL A 121 18.08 5.67 -2.06
C VAL A 121 16.97 5.07 -1.21
N MET A 122 15.91 4.53 -1.82
CA MET A 122 14.81 3.92 -1.07
C MET A 122 15.26 2.66 -0.32
N LYS A 123 16.14 1.84 -0.92
CA LYS A 123 16.75 0.68 -0.26
C LYS A 123 17.58 1.10 0.95
N LYS A 124 18.44 2.12 0.81
CA LYS A 124 19.26 2.65 1.90
C LYS A 124 18.41 3.28 3.00
N LEU A 125 17.34 3.98 2.64
CA LEU A 125 16.38 4.54 3.60
C LEU A 125 15.66 3.43 4.38
N ALA A 126 15.26 2.35 3.70
CA ALA A 126 14.56 1.22 4.31
C ALA A 126 15.45 0.34 5.18
N PHE A 127 16.68 0.06 4.75
CA PHE A 127 17.50 -1.00 5.33
C PHE A 127 18.91 -0.55 5.75
N GLY A 128 19.28 0.69 5.47
CA GLY A 128 20.62 1.21 5.74
C GLY A 128 21.68 0.45 4.95
N GLU A 129 22.76 0.07 5.63
CA GLU A 129 23.88 -0.68 5.06
C GLU A 129 23.73 -2.21 5.23
N GLN A 130 22.57 -2.69 5.66
CA GLN A 130 22.30 -4.13 5.79
C GLN A 130 22.45 -4.80 4.42
N GLN A 131 23.14 -5.94 4.41
CA GLN A 131 23.31 -6.75 3.20
C GLN A 131 22.02 -7.51 2.92
N ILE A 132 21.41 -7.21 1.77
CA ILE A 132 20.17 -7.86 1.32
C ILE A 132 20.48 -8.55 0.01
N ASP A 133 20.29 -9.86 -0.02
CA ASP A 133 20.40 -10.60 -1.24
C ASP A 133 19.12 -10.42 -2.07
N THR A 134 19.28 -9.58 -3.10
CA THR A 134 18.25 -9.33 -4.11
C THR A 134 18.52 -10.10 -5.41
N SER A 135 19.61 -10.86 -5.49
CA SER A 135 20.03 -11.59 -6.70
C SER A 135 19.30 -12.92 -6.86
N ASP A 136 19.07 -13.65 -5.77
CA ASP A 136 18.30 -14.89 -5.77
C ASP A 136 16.84 -14.62 -5.36
N PRO A 137 15.83 -14.95 -6.19
CA PRO A 137 14.41 -14.91 -5.84
C PRO A 137 14.01 -15.66 -4.57
N TYR A 138 14.79 -16.65 -4.13
CA TYR A 138 14.52 -17.48 -2.96
C TYR A 138 15.39 -17.14 -1.74
N ALA A 139 16.26 -16.14 -1.84
CA ALA A 139 17.12 -15.73 -0.74
C ALA A 139 16.31 -15.39 0.54
N ASP A 140 16.73 -15.98 1.66
CA ASP A 140 16.16 -15.68 2.95
C ASP A 140 16.69 -14.35 3.50
N ASN A 141 15.76 -13.43 3.71
CA ASN A 141 16.00 -12.10 4.24
C ASN A 141 15.23 -11.88 5.56
N SER A 142 14.88 -12.98 6.26
CA SER A 142 14.14 -12.96 7.54
C SER A 142 14.84 -12.18 8.66
N HIS A 143 16.16 -12.05 8.58
CA HIS A 143 17.00 -11.35 9.56
C HIS A 143 16.99 -9.81 9.41
N ILE A 144 16.55 -9.30 8.26
CA ILE A 144 16.58 -7.88 7.93
C ILE A 144 15.55 -7.11 8.77
N LYS A 145 15.91 -5.90 9.20
CA LYS A 145 15.02 -5.00 9.93
C LYS A 145 14.87 -3.67 9.20
N LEU A 146 13.70 -3.05 9.33
CA LEU A 146 13.50 -1.69 8.82
C LEU A 146 14.25 -0.66 9.69
N MET A 147 14.79 0.36 9.05
CA MET A 147 15.43 1.49 9.71
C MET A 147 14.42 2.57 10.12
N PRO A 148 14.72 3.38 11.15
CA PRO A 148 13.86 4.50 11.52
C PRO A 148 13.53 5.46 10.36
N ALA A 149 14.47 5.64 9.42
CA ALA A 149 14.32 6.58 8.31
C ALA A 149 13.12 6.29 7.39
N ILE A 150 12.82 5.02 7.08
CA ILE A 150 11.66 4.68 6.25
C ILE A 150 10.33 4.91 6.97
N TYR A 151 10.32 4.77 8.30
CA TYR A 151 9.14 5.08 9.11
C TYR A 151 8.86 6.58 9.13
N GLU A 152 9.89 7.41 9.30
CA GLU A 152 9.73 8.88 9.26
C GLU A 152 9.32 9.35 7.86
N TRP A 153 9.96 8.85 6.80
CA TRP A 153 9.54 9.15 5.43
C TRP A 153 8.08 8.77 5.16
N ALA A 154 7.62 7.61 5.65
CA ALA A 154 6.24 7.18 5.49
C ALA A 154 5.25 8.05 6.27
N LYS A 155 5.63 8.53 7.47
CA LYS A 155 4.82 9.49 8.25
C LYS A 155 4.74 10.84 7.56
N ASP A 156 5.85 11.37 7.08
CA ASP A 156 5.89 12.65 6.36
C ASP A 156 5.01 12.59 5.10
N THR A 157 5.10 11.47 4.36
CA THR A 157 4.25 11.20 3.19
C THR A 157 2.76 11.11 3.57
N TYR A 158 2.44 10.48 4.70
CA TYR A 158 1.06 10.38 5.18
C TYR A 158 0.50 11.75 5.61
N GLN A 159 1.32 12.63 6.19
CA GLN A 159 0.93 13.98 6.60
C GLN A 159 0.77 14.94 5.42
N PHE A 160 1.49 14.69 4.32
CA PHE A 160 1.32 15.44 3.09
C PHE A 160 -0.06 15.18 2.42
N CYS A 161 -0.60 13.96 2.58
CA CYS A 161 -1.90 13.56 2.04
C CYS A 161 -3.09 14.07 2.88
#